data_AF-A0A7Z1DXJ7-F1
#
_entry.id   AF-A0A7Z1DXJ7-F1
#
_cell.length_a   1.000
_cell.length_b   1.000
_cell.length_c   1.000
_cell.angle_alpha   90.00
_cell.angle_beta   90.00
_cell.angle_gamma   90.00
#
_symmetry.space_group_name_H-M   'P 1'
#
loop_
_entity.id
_entity.type
_entity.pdbx_description
1 polymer ?
#
loop_
_entity_poly.entity_id
_entity_poly.type
_entity_poly.pdbx_seq_one_letter_code
_entity_poly.pdbx_strand_id
1 'polypeptide(L)'
;MTIETTSAGVLALIAIMTVVTLVTRFGGVFLMSFVRINPRVESFINTMASSVLIAIIVPMAVDGDLGALAALVATAVTMLATRKPLPSITVGLLAAALVRYLG
;
A
#
# COMPACT_ATOMS: atom_id res chain seq x y z
N MET A 1 2.03 -24.87 4.80
CA MET A 1 1.09 -24.87 5.94
C MET A 1 0.05 -23.80 5.66
N THR A 2 -1.09 -24.18 5.10
CA THR A 2 -2.23 -23.28 4.83
C THR A 2 -3.11 -23.28 6.06
N ILE A 3 -3.22 -22.15 6.76
CA ILE A 3 -4.21 -22.01 7.84
C ILE A 3 -5.58 -21.97 7.17
N GLU A 4 -6.43 -22.94 7.45
CA GLU A 4 -7.80 -22.94 6.92
C GLU A 4 -8.58 -21.73 7.43
N THR A 5 -9.40 -21.12 6.57
CA THR A 5 -10.20 -19.93 6.87
C THR A 5 -11.44 -20.23 7.74
N THR A 6 -11.34 -21.23 8.62
CA THR A 6 -12.28 -21.48 9.71
C THR A 6 -12.19 -20.35 10.74
N SER A 7 -13.25 -20.08 11.50
CA SER A 7 -13.28 -18.97 12.49
C SER A 7 -12.07 -18.96 13.43
N ALA A 8 -11.63 -20.13 13.90
CA ALA A 8 -10.44 -20.27 14.74
C ALA A 8 -9.13 -19.95 13.96
N GLY A 9 -9.04 -20.34 12.68
CA GLY A 9 -7.90 -20.03 11.82
C GLY A 9 -7.79 -18.55 11.48
N VAL A 10 -8.93 -17.87 11.27
CA VAL A 10 -8.98 -16.41 11.08
C VAL A 10 -8.51 -15.68 12.34
N LEU A 11 -8.98 -16.08 13.52
CA LEU A 11 -8.51 -15.50 14.79
C LEU A 11 -7.01 -15.72 15.00
N ALA A 12 -6.49 -16.91 14.67
CA ALA A 12 -5.06 -17.19 14.72
C ALA A 12 -4.27 -16.31 13.74
N LEU A 13 -4.76 -16.13 12.51
CA LEU A 13 -4.14 -15.23 11.52
C LEU A 13 -4.10 -13.78 12.00
N ILE A 14 -5.20 -13.27 12.56
CA ILE A 14 -5.25 -11.92 13.13
C ILE A 14 -4.24 -11.78 14.27
N ALA A 15 -4.17 -12.76 15.16
CA ALA A 15 -3.20 -12.75 16.27
C ALA A 15 -1.76 -12.72 15.75
N ILE A 16 -1.43 -13.55 14.75
CA ILE A 16 -0.11 -13.57 14.12
C ILE A 16 0.21 -12.23 13.47
N MET A 17 -0.70 -11.69 12.64
CA MET A 17 -0.49 -10.40 11.98
C MET A 17 -0.35 -9.25 12.99
N THR A 18 -1.07 -9.32 14.11
CA THR A 18 -0.93 -8.37 15.21
C THR A 18 0.48 -8.42 15.80
N VAL A 19 0.99 -9.62 16.11
CA VAL A 19 2.36 -9.79 16.61
C VAL A 19 3.39 -9.29 15.60
N VAL A 20 3.27 -9.66 14.33
CA VAL A 20 4.17 -9.21 13.25
C VAL A 20 4.15 -7.67 13.13
N THR A 21 2.98 -7.05 13.23
CA THR A 21 2.83 -5.59 13.18
C THR A 21 3.52 -4.92 14.37
N LEU A 22 3.33 -5.45 15.57
CA LEU A 22 3.98 -4.91 16.77
C LEU A 22 5.51 -5.07 16.67
N VAL A 23 5.99 -6.24 16.25
CA VAL A 23 7.43 -6.49 16.08
C VAL A 23 8.05 -5.58 15.03
N THR A 24 7.42 -5.40 13.87
CA THR A 24 7.95 -4.52 12.81
C THR A 24 7.91 -3.05 13.23
N ARG A 25 6.85 -2.60 13.92
CA ARG A 25 6.72 -1.22 14.39
C ARG A 25 7.69 -0.89 15.53
N PHE A 26 7.73 -1.70 16.58
CA PHE A 26 8.63 -1.48 17.72
C PHE A 26 10.08 -1.78 17.35
N GLY A 27 10.32 -2.82 16.54
CA GLY A 27 11.65 -3.17 16.05
C GLY A 27 12.27 -2.05 15.21
N GLY A 28 11.48 -1.36 14.38
CA GLY A 28 11.96 -0.20 13.62
C GLY A 28 12.41 0.96 14.53
N VAL A 29 11.62 1.30 15.55
CA VAL A 29 11.98 2.36 16.52
C VAL A 29 13.22 1.96 17.32
N PHE A 30 13.28 0.71 17.79
CA PHE A 30 14.43 0.18 18.51
C PHE A 30 15.70 0.24 17.65
N LEU A 31 15.63 -0.19 16.39
CA LEU A 31 16.77 -0.18 15.48
C LEU A 31 17.25 1.25 15.19
N MET A 32 16.32 2.19 15.00
CA MET A 32 16.65 3.61 14.79
C MET A 32 17.36 4.25 15.98
N SER A 33 17.23 3.70 17.20
CA SER A 33 18.00 4.18 18.36
C SER A 33 19.51 3.92 18.24
N PHE A 34 19.92 2.95 17.42
CA PHE A 34 21.34 2.62 17.19
C PHE A 34 21.93 3.34 15.97
N VAL A 35 21.10 3.91 15.10
CA VAL A 35 21.54 4.56 13.86
C VAL A 35 21.80 6.05 14.12
N ARG A 36 23.04 6.50 13.92
CA ARG A 36 23.37 7.93 13.94
C ARG A 36 22.82 8.61 12.68
N ILE A 37 21.93 9.57 12.84
CA ILE A 37 21.34 10.33 11.73
C ILE A 37 22.41 11.28 11.16
N ASN A 38 22.86 11.01 9.93
CA ASN A 38 23.76 11.85 9.13
C ASN A 38 22.93 12.44 7.97
N PRO A 39 23.31 13.56 7.31
CA PRO A 39 22.49 14.18 6.26
C PRO A 39 22.10 13.24 5.10
N ARG A 40 22.92 12.21 4.83
CA ARG A 40 22.59 11.15 3.85
C ARG A 40 21.41 10.28 4.29
N VAL A 41 21.37 9.90 5.58
CA VAL A 41 20.29 9.07 6.16
C VAL A 41 19.00 9.89 6.25
N GLU A 42 19.10 11.17 6.62
CA GLU A 42 17.96 12.07 6.65
C GLU A 42 17.34 12.25 5.25
N SER A 43 18.17 12.48 4.22
CA SER A 43 17.71 12.54 2.83
C SER A 43 17.05 11.25 2.37
N PHE A 44 17.59 10.09 2.76
CA PHE A 44 16.99 8.78 2.49
C PHE A 44 15.62 8.62 3.16
N ILE A 45 15.49 9.00 4.44
CA ILE A 45 14.20 8.92 5.16
C ILE A 45 13.17 9.85 4.52
N ASN A 46 13.56 11.08 4.17
CA ASN A 46 12.67 12.06 3.55
C ASN A 46 12.16 11.63 2.16
N THR A 47 12.93 10.82 1.43
CA THR A 47 12.56 10.28 0.12
C THR A 47 11.95 8.87 0.17
N MET A 48 11.89 8.26 1.36
CA MET A 48 11.38 6.90 1.54
C MET A 48 9.92 6.77 1.11
N ALA A 49 9.06 7.73 1.49
CA ALA A 49 7.63 7.66 1.20
C ALA A 49 7.35 7.63 -0.31
N SER A 50 8.00 8.48 -1.09
CA SER A 50 7.83 8.49 -2.55
C SER A 50 8.42 7.24 -3.21
N SER A 51 9.59 6.79 -2.75
CA SER A 51 10.22 5.56 -3.26
C SER A 51 9.35 4.32 -3.04
N VAL A 52 8.82 4.15 -1.82
CA VAL A 52 7.95 3.01 -1.47
C VAL A 52 6.63 3.07 -2.25
N LEU A 53 6.02 4.25 -2.38
CA LEU A 53 4.82 4.42 -3.20
C LEU A 53 5.06 4.00 -4.65
N ILE A 54 6.15 4.47 -5.26
CA ILE A 54 6.51 4.10 -6.64
C ILE A 54 6.78 2.59 -6.74
N ALA A 55 7.50 2.01 -5.78
CA ALA A 55 7.81 0.59 -5.76
C ALA A 55 6.56 -0.31 -5.69
N ILE A 56 5.46 0.18 -5.10
CA ILE A 56 4.19 -0.54 -5.04
C ILE A 56 3.33 -0.28 -6.29
N ILE A 57 3.29 0.97 -6.75
CA ILE A 57 2.38 1.40 -7.83
C ILE A 57 2.90 0.95 -9.21
N VAL A 58 4.21 1.02 -9.46
CA VAL A 58 4.79 0.66 -10.77
C VAL A 58 4.51 -0.79 -11.17
N PRO A 59 4.79 -1.83 -10.35
CA PRO A 59 4.48 -3.20 -10.74
C PRO A 59 2.97 -3.39 -10.91
N MET A 60 2.13 -2.71 -10.12
CA MET A 60 0.68 -2.73 -10.33
C MET A 60 0.26 -2.14 -11.69
N ALA A 61 1.02 -1.18 -12.23
CA ALA A 61 0.76 -0.61 -13.55
C ALA A 61 1.28 -1.51 -14.69
N VAL A 62 2.34 -2.29 -14.46
CA VAL A 62 2.97 -3.13 -15.50
C VAL A 62 2.35 -4.53 -15.54
N ASP A 63 2.22 -5.18 -14.38
CA ASP A 63 1.72 -6.55 -14.23
C ASP A 63 0.22 -6.59 -13.87
N GLY A 64 -0.40 -5.43 -13.67
CA GLY A 64 -1.80 -5.33 -13.31
C GLY A 64 -2.75 -5.69 -14.45
N ASP A 65 -3.97 -6.05 -14.06
CA ASP A 65 -5.07 -6.25 -15.00
C ASP A 65 -5.58 -4.93 -15.59
N LEU A 66 -6.41 -5.02 -16.64
CA LEU A 66 -7.08 -3.85 -17.23
C LEU A 66 -7.84 -3.03 -16.17
N GLY A 67 -8.38 -3.68 -15.14
CA GLY A 67 -9.03 -3.04 -14.00
C GLY A 67 -8.06 -2.19 -13.16
N ALA A 68 -6.86 -2.68 -12.87
CA ALA A 68 -5.82 -1.92 -12.17
C ALA A 68 -5.36 -0.70 -12.96
N LEU A 69 -5.13 -0.85 -14.28
CA LEU A 69 -4.76 0.26 -15.15
C LEU A 69 -5.85 1.34 -15.22
N ALA A 70 -7.10 0.93 -15.42
CA ALA A 70 -8.23 1.86 -15.44
C ALA A 70 -8.39 2.60 -14.12
N ALA A 71 -8.25 1.90 -12.99
CA ALA A 71 -8.30 2.51 -11.66
C ALA A 71 -7.18 3.53 -11.45
N LEU A 72 -5.96 3.21 -11.87
CA LEU A 72 -4.79 4.08 -11.73
C LEU A 72 -4.95 5.37 -12.54
N VAL A 73 -5.36 5.25 -13.81
CA VAL A 73 -5.63 6.40 -14.69
C VAL A 73 -6.80 7.24 -14.16
N ALA A 74 -7.90 6.61 -13.78
CA ALA A 74 -9.07 7.31 -13.25
C ALA A 74 -8.75 8.06 -11.94
N THR A 75 -7.98 7.44 -11.04
CA THR A 75 -7.48 8.08 -9.81
C THR A 75 -6.60 9.27 -10.18
N ALA A 76 -5.62 9.10 -11.08
CA ALA A 76 -4.69 10.17 -11.46
C ALA A 76 -5.42 11.37 -12.09
N VAL A 77 -6.32 11.15 -13.05
CA VAL A 77 -7.07 12.20 -13.73
C VAL A 77 -7.96 12.97 -12.74
N THR A 78 -8.67 12.25 -11.88
CA THR A 78 -9.55 12.89 -10.89
C THR A 78 -8.78 13.61 -9.79
N MET A 79 -7.62 13.11 -9.39
CA MET A 79 -6.74 13.81 -8.46
C MET A 79 -6.25 15.11 -9.06
N LEU A 80 -5.88 15.11 -10.34
CA LEU A 80 -5.40 16.31 -11.03
C LEU A 80 -6.51 17.36 -11.19
N ALA A 81 -7.73 16.93 -11.46
CA ALA A 81 -8.89 17.81 -11.61
C ALA A 81 -9.41 18.36 -10.27
N THR A 82 -9.57 17.52 -9.25
CA THR A 82 -10.22 17.88 -7.98
C THR A 82 -9.25 18.29 -6.89
N ARG A 83 -7.97 17.88 -6.98
CA ARG A 83 -6.92 18.03 -5.96
C ARG A 83 -7.32 17.51 -4.58
N LYS A 84 -8.32 16.63 -4.53
CA LYS A 84 -8.84 16.02 -3.31
C LYS A 84 -8.64 14.51 -3.39
N PRO A 85 -7.92 13.90 -2.43
CA PRO A 85 -7.58 12.48 -2.49
C PRO A 85 -8.82 11.58 -2.31
N LEU A 86 -9.75 11.96 -1.43
CA LEU A 86 -10.93 11.14 -1.14
C LEU A 86 -11.81 10.90 -2.39
N PRO A 87 -12.29 11.93 -3.12
CA PRO A 87 -13.05 11.70 -4.35
C PRO A 87 -12.26 10.93 -5.41
N SER A 88 -10.96 11.18 -5.52
CA SER A 88 -10.10 10.55 -6.51
C SER A 88 -9.99 9.03 -6.30
N ILE A 89 -9.76 8.60 -5.06
CA ILE A 89 -9.71 7.18 -4.70
C ILE A 89 -11.07 6.51 -4.97
N THR A 90 -12.18 7.19 -4.66
CA THR A 90 -13.52 6.66 -4.92
C THR A 90 -13.74 6.41 -6.42
N VAL A 91 -13.36 7.36 -7.28
CA VAL A 91 -13.52 7.19 -8.74
C VAL A 91 -12.62 6.09 -9.28
N GLY A 92 -11.37 6.00 -8.80
CA GLY A 92 -10.47 4.90 -9.14
C GLY A 92 -11.04 3.53 -8.79
N LEU A 93 -11.58 3.39 -7.58
CA LEU A 93 -12.21 2.16 -7.12
C LEU A 93 -13.40 1.76 -8.00
N LEU A 94 -14.27 2.72 -8.34
CA LEU A 94 -15.41 2.48 -9.22
C LEU A 94 -14.95 2.06 -10.62
N ALA A 95 -13.91 2.67 -11.16
CA ALA A 95 -13.34 2.29 -12.45
C ALA A 95 -12.82 0.84 -12.43
N ALA A 96 -12.07 0.45 -11.39
CA ALA A 96 -11.61 -0.94 -11.22
C ALA A 96 -12.78 -1.92 -11.15
N ALA A 97 -13.81 -1.60 -10.36
CA ALA A 97 -14.97 -2.45 -10.18
C ALA A 97 -15.77 -2.62 -11.47
N LEU A 98 -15.99 -1.53 -12.22
CA LEU A 98 -16.71 -1.56 -13.50
C LEU A 98 -15.97 -2.38 -14.56
N VAL A 99 -14.66 -2.18 -14.69
CA VAL A 99 -13.86 -2.94 -15.67
C VAL A 99 -13.85 -4.43 -15.36
N ARG A 100 -13.74 -4.81 -14.08
CA ARG A 100 -13.82 -6.21 -13.64
C ARG A 100 -15.23 -6.81 -13.65
N TYR A 101 -16.25 -5.97 -13.71
CA TYR A 101 -17.64 -6.43 -13.82
C TYR A 101 -18.04 -6.68 -15.29
N LEU A 102 -17.48 -5.90 -16.22
CA LEU A 102 -17.80 -5.94 -17.64
C LEU A 102 -16.91 -6.89 -18.46
N GLY A 103 -15.80 -7.37 -17.91
CA GLY A 103 -14.87 -8.32 -18.52
C GLY A 103 -14.49 -9.43 -17.55
#